data_AF-L9WQE2-F1
#
_entry.id   AF-L9WQE2-F1
#
_cell.length_a   1.000
_cell.length_b   1.000
_cell.length_c   1.000
_cell.angle_alpha   90.00
_cell.angle_beta   90.00
_cell.angle_gamma   90.00
#
_symmetry.space_group_name_H-M   'P 1'
#
loop_
_entity.id
_entity.type
_entity.pdbx_description
1 polymer ?
#
loop_
_entity_poly.entity_id
_entity_poly.type
_entity_poly.pdbx_seq_one_letter_code
_entity_poly.pdbx_strand_id
1 'polypeptide(L)'
;MPTDPVRFESVTARDVSLIVLEELTCSAAFRSWLLEASGLEGETEPTTVLEARDSLGGTETVKFDADRKRAAIEAGLEIADERVLLVLTIDTALEADADADALESIRTRRDRALDGEWDDCQTVAVAPAAALETGTTGAESPMDATISLESLRDRFAARDTERGAFRASLLAAAIGDRGRTSDAPTIVDDYRAHLAEREPSVDLEAADASAQTDSATVAIDGPSLADDHRLLHSLREGTIELRIPGAAAHLQPFAARYATVLPPTTNFLTDGETLVLRLSVPSLASDSSEADSAADSGDDGRGSLEVDPSAVDEALSAVRDLLDLSARIAERGS
;
A
#
# COMPACT_ATOMS: atom_id res chain seq x y z
N MET A 1 -1.79 -15.27 30.62
CA MET A 1 -2.29 -14.02 30.01
C MET A 1 -1.98 -14.14 28.54
N PRO A 2 -2.95 -14.15 27.62
CA PRO A 2 -2.64 -13.99 26.21
C PRO A 2 -2.09 -12.57 26.04
N THR A 3 -0.81 -12.46 25.70
CA THR A 3 -0.17 -11.20 25.34
C THR A 3 -0.86 -10.70 24.08
N ASP A 4 -1.40 -9.49 24.10
CA ASP A 4 -1.95 -8.89 22.89
C ASP A 4 -0.87 -8.92 21.80
N PRO A 5 -1.19 -9.39 20.58
CA PRO A 5 -0.20 -9.46 19.52
C PRO A 5 0.26 -8.04 19.18
N VAL A 6 1.58 -7.84 19.14
CA VAL A 6 2.20 -6.59 18.71
C VAL A 6 1.62 -6.20 17.35
N ARG A 7 1.05 -4.99 17.28
CA ARG A 7 0.55 -4.41 16.03
C ARG A 7 1.68 -3.62 15.39
N PHE A 8 1.92 -3.88 14.10
CA PHE A 8 2.85 -3.11 13.29
C PHE A 8 2.02 -2.16 12.43
N GLU A 9 2.28 -0.86 12.54
CA GLU A 9 1.57 0.18 11.77
C GLU A 9 2.04 0.23 10.30
N SER A 10 3.30 -0.11 10.07
CA SER A 10 3.85 -0.28 8.73
C SER A 10 4.94 -1.35 8.75
N VAL A 11 5.00 -2.15 7.70
CA VAL A 11 6.06 -3.15 7.47
C VAL A 11 6.50 -3.02 6.02
N THR A 12 7.81 -2.91 5.82
CA THR A 12 8.42 -2.75 4.50
C THR A 12 9.08 -4.05 4.05
N ALA A 13 9.35 -4.17 2.75
CA ALA A 13 10.17 -5.27 2.21
C ALA A 13 11.54 -5.37 2.89
N ARG A 14 12.10 -4.25 3.36
CA ARG A 14 13.36 -4.23 4.13
C ARG A 14 13.22 -4.95 5.46
N ASP A 15 12.14 -4.75 6.19
CA ASP A 15 11.90 -5.42 7.49
C ASP A 15 11.82 -6.94 7.30
N VAL A 16 11.14 -7.38 6.26
CA VAL A 16 11.07 -8.80 5.87
C VAL A 16 12.47 -9.32 5.50
N SER A 17 13.24 -8.56 4.72
CA SER A 17 14.58 -8.96 4.31
C SER A 17 15.53 -9.18 5.49
N LEU A 18 15.46 -8.31 6.51
CA LEU A 18 16.31 -8.45 7.70
C LEU A 18 15.96 -9.71 8.51
N ILE A 19 14.67 -10.06 8.59
CA ILE A 19 14.24 -11.31 9.24
C ILE A 19 14.73 -12.53 8.47
N VAL A 20 14.60 -12.52 7.14
CA VAL A 20 15.04 -13.62 6.29
C VAL A 20 16.57 -13.78 6.37
N LEU A 21 17.32 -12.68 6.31
CA LEU A 21 18.79 -12.68 6.43
C LEU A 21 19.26 -13.21 7.79
N GLU A 22 18.62 -12.75 8.87
CA GLU A 22 18.91 -13.25 10.21
C GLU A 22 18.67 -14.77 10.30
N GLU A 23 17.55 -15.25 9.77
CA GLU A 23 17.15 -16.65 9.86
C GLU A 23 17.98 -17.56 8.97
N LEU A 24 18.35 -17.09 7.79
CA LEU A 24 19.32 -17.74 6.94
C LEU A 24 20.65 -17.91 7.70
N THR A 25 21.10 -16.90 8.43
CA THR A 25 22.38 -16.96 9.16
C THR A 25 22.28 -17.85 10.41
N CYS A 26 21.21 -17.71 11.19
CA CYS A 26 21.14 -18.24 12.56
C CYS A 26 20.37 -19.56 12.69
N SER A 27 19.57 -19.97 11.70
CA SER A 27 18.64 -21.10 11.82
C SER A 27 18.86 -22.16 10.74
N ALA A 28 19.52 -23.26 11.09
CA ALA A 28 19.72 -24.41 10.18
C ALA A 28 18.39 -24.99 9.66
N ALA A 29 17.36 -25.03 10.50
CA ALA A 29 16.04 -25.51 10.14
C ALA A 29 15.28 -24.55 9.20
N PHE A 30 15.57 -23.24 9.26
CA PHE A 30 15.06 -22.29 8.28
C PHE A 30 15.80 -22.40 6.97
N ARG A 31 17.14 -22.46 7.01
CA ARG A 31 17.98 -22.65 5.81
C ARG A 31 17.54 -23.87 5.01
N SER A 32 17.42 -25.02 5.66
CA SER A 32 17.06 -26.26 4.98
C SER A 32 15.72 -26.13 4.25
N TRP A 33 14.70 -25.57 4.95
CA TRP A 33 13.38 -25.31 4.37
C TRP A 33 13.43 -24.29 3.22
N LEU A 34 14.23 -23.22 3.35
CA LEU A 34 14.35 -22.21 2.32
C LEU A 34 14.99 -22.77 1.04
N LEU A 35 16.02 -23.59 1.19
CA LEU A 35 16.71 -24.23 0.06
C LEU A 35 15.79 -25.22 -0.65
N GLU A 36 15.06 -26.05 0.09
CA GLU A 36 14.00 -26.92 -0.44
C GLU A 36 12.95 -26.11 -1.22
N ALA A 37 12.42 -25.05 -0.60
CA ALA A 37 11.43 -24.17 -1.22
C ALA A 37 11.97 -23.41 -2.45
N SER A 38 13.29 -23.25 -2.55
CA SER A 38 13.98 -22.61 -3.67
C SER A 38 14.38 -23.60 -4.77
N GLY A 39 14.13 -24.91 -4.59
CA GLY A 39 14.52 -25.96 -5.54
C GLY A 39 16.01 -26.33 -5.48
N LEU A 40 16.74 -25.92 -4.45
CA LEU A 40 18.17 -26.19 -4.23
C LEU A 40 18.40 -27.39 -3.30
N GLU A 41 17.48 -28.35 -3.28
CA GLU A 41 17.59 -29.52 -2.42
C GLU A 41 18.71 -30.45 -2.91
N GLY A 42 19.80 -30.55 -2.14
CA GLY A 42 20.85 -31.53 -2.37
C GLY A 42 20.46 -32.88 -1.76
N GLU A 43 20.50 -33.96 -2.55
CA GLU A 43 20.01 -35.28 -2.13
C GLU A 43 20.71 -35.87 -0.89
N THR A 44 21.84 -35.34 -0.41
CA THR A 44 22.49 -35.86 0.82
C THR A 44 23.61 -35.01 1.42
N GLU A 45 23.98 -33.88 0.82
CA GLU A 45 25.22 -33.17 1.17
C GLU A 45 24.99 -31.88 1.98
N PRO A 46 25.88 -31.55 2.93
CA PRO A 46 25.71 -30.40 3.80
C PRO A 46 25.92 -29.09 3.02
N THR A 47 24.85 -28.30 2.86
CA THR A 47 24.98 -26.95 2.32
C THR A 47 25.70 -26.03 3.30
N THR A 48 26.77 -25.39 2.83
CA THR A 48 27.48 -24.36 3.60
C THR A 48 27.11 -22.97 3.10
N VAL A 49 26.74 -22.07 4.01
CA VAL A 49 26.56 -20.65 3.68
C VAL A 49 27.93 -19.98 3.76
N LEU A 50 28.46 -19.56 2.62
CA LEU A 50 29.74 -18.87 2.50
C LEU A 50 29.60 -17.41 2.91
N GLU A 51 28.56 -16.75 2.40
CA GLU A 51 28.22 -15.37 2.70
C GLU A 51 26.72 -15.13 2.56
N ALA A 52 26.22 -14.14 3.28
CA ALA A 52 24.86 -13.62 3.10
C ALA A 52 24.87 -12.13 3.36
N ARG A 53 24.33 -11.35 2.43
CA ARG A 53 24.32 -9.89 2.51
C ARG A 53 23.03 -9.31 1.97
N ASP A 54 22.68 -8.15 2.52
CA ASP A 54 21.77 -7.24 1.85
C ASP A 54 22.43 -6.80 0.53
N SER A 55 21.80 -7.12 -0.61
CA SER A 55 22.35 -6.85 -1.95
C SER A 55 22.32 -5.36 -2.33
N LEU A 56 21.77 -4.52 -1.45
CA LEU A 56 21.55 -3.08 -1.65
C LEU A 56 22.77 -2.20 -1.28
N GLY A 57 23.91 -2.80 -0.91
CA GLY A 57 25.11 -2.10 -0.42
C GLY A 57 25.98 -1.38 -1.46
N GLY A 58 25.56 -1.30 -2.73
CA GLY A 58 26.28 -0.58 -3.78
C GLY A 58 25.94 0.93 -3.83
N THR A 59 26.91 1.78 -4.16
CA THR A 59 26.68 3.24 -4.31
C THR A 59 25.70 3.60 -5.45
N GLU A 60 25.49 2.70 -6.40
CA GLU A 60 24.54 2.87 -7.51
C GLU A 60 23.08 2.47 -7.16
N THR A 61 22.86 1.66 -6.11
CA THR A 61 21.54 1.13 -5.72
C THR A 61 20.77 2.00 -4.73
N VAL A 62 21.43 2.92 -4.02
CA VAL A 62 20.79 3.76 -2.98
C VAL A 62 19.67 4.67 -3.53
N LYS A 63 19.75 5.09 -4.80
CA LYS A 63 18.70 5.87 -5.47
C LYS A 63 17.55 5.02 -6.00
N PHE A 64 17.77 3.73 -6.21
CA PHE A 64 16.82 2.77 -6.77
C PHE A 64 15.77 2.32 -5.71
N ASP A 65 16.16 2.35 -4.44
CA ASP A 65 15.39 1.78 -3.31
C ASP A 65 14.47 2.77 -2.58
N ALA A 66 14.72 4.08 -2.68
CA ALA A 66 13.81 5.06 -2.06
C ALA A 66 12.44 5.09 -2.75
N ASP A 67 12.41 4.73 -4.05
CA ASP A 67 11.21 4.81 -4.88
C ASP A 67 10.53 3.43 -5.09
N ARG A 68 11.25 2.30 -4.96
CA ARG A 68 10.69 0.95 -5.16
C ARG A 68 10.58 0.19 -3.83
N LYS A 69 9.35 -0.22 -3.48
CA LYS A 69 8.94 -0.99 -2.28
C LYS A 69 9.52 -2.43 -2.22
N ARG A 70 10.77 -2.63 -2.63
CA ARG A 70 11.43 -3.93 -2.80
C ARG A 70 12.72 -4.02 -1.99
N ALA A 71 13.10 -5.24 -1.63
CA ALA A 71 14.39 -5.53 -1.01
C ALA A 71 14.99 -6.79 -1.65
N ALA A 72 16.30 -6.98 -1.54
CA ALA A 72 16.93 -8.20 -2.06
C ALA A 72 18.10 -8.69 -1.21
N ILE A 73 18.20 -10.01 -1.07
CA ILE A 73 19.27 -10.69 -0.33
C ILE A 73 20.08 -11.52 -1.33
N GLU A 74 21.41 -11.43 -1.23
CA GLU A 74 22.34 -12.31 -1.92
C GLU A 74 22.98 -13.25 -0.91
N ALA A 75 22.92 -14.55 -1.16
CA ALA A 75 23.51 -15.57 -0.33
C ALA A 75 24.37 -16.51 -1.16
N GLY A 76 25.66 -16.54 -0.85
CA GLY A 76 26.62 -17.47 -1.41
C GLY A 76 26.53 -18.83 -0.72
N LEU A 77 26.28 -19.87 -1.49
CA LEU A 77 26.11 -21.24 -1.04
C LEU A 77 27.17 -22.14 -1.66
N GLU A 78 27.61 -23.14 -0.91
CA GLU A 78 28.38 -24.26 -1.43
C GLU A 78 27.52 -25.52 -1.30
N ILE A 79 27.15 -26.11 -2.44
CA ILE A 79 26.30 -27.30 -2.55
C ILE A 79 27.04 -28.28 -3.47
N ALA A 80 27.40 -29.45 -2.96
CA ALA A 80 28.12 -30.48 -3.74
C ALA A 80 29.38 -29.98 -4.47
N ASP A 81 30.20 -29.20 -3.76
CA ASP A 81 31.41 -28.54 -4.27
C ASP A 81 31.16 -27.48 -5.37
N GLU A 82 29.90 -27.15 -5.66
CA GLU A 82 29.52 -26.05 -6.56
C GLU A 82 29.14 -24.80 -5.76
N ARG A 83 29.63 -23.64 -6.23
CA ARG A 83 29.31 -22.33 -5.65
C ARG A 83 28.07 -21.76 -6.31
N VAL A 84 26.97 -21.69 -5.57
CA VAL A 84 25.69 -21.17 -6.05
C VAL A 84 25.37 -19.84 -5.39
N LEU A 85 25.06 -18.82 -6.18
CA LEU A 85 24.52 -17.56 -5.66
C LEU A 85 22.99 -17.61 -5.61
N LEU A 86 22.41 -17.64 -4.41
CA LEU A 86 20.98 -17.49 -4.19
C LEU A 86 20.62 -16.00 -4.08
N VAL A 87 19.74 -15.52 -4.96
CA VAL A 87 19.23 -14.14 -4.98
C VAL A 87 17.74 -14.16 -4.63
N LEU A 88 17.41 -13.67 -3.44
CA LEU A 88 16.02 -13.53 -2.97
C LEU A 88 15.55 -12.11 -3.24
N THR A 89 14.55 -11.93 -4.10
CA THR A 89 13.89 -10.63 -4.29
C THR A 89 12.59 -10.60 -3.50
N ILE A 90 12.47 -9.65 -2.57
CA ILE A 90 11.36 -9.53 -1.64
C ILE A 90 10.48 -8.35 -2.04
N ASP A 91 9.20 -8.63 -2.23
CA ASP A 91 8.15 -7.65 -2.50
C ASP A 91 7.04 -7.81 -1.45
N THR A 92 6.47 -6.69 -1.01
CA THR A 92 5.31 -6.66 -0.10
C THR A 92 4.08 -6.02 -0.74
N ALA A 93 4.17 -5.55 -1.99
CA ALA A 93 3.06 -5.00 -2.74
C ALA A 93 2.29 -6.08 -3.51
N LEU A 94 0.97 -5.88 -3.67
CA LEU A 94 0.08 -6.73 -4.48
C LEU A 94 0.24 -6.49 -6.00
N GLU A 95 0.56 -5.25 -6.38
CA GLU A 95 0.94 -4.90 -7.75
C GLU A 95 2.44 -5.15 -7.89
N ALA A 96 2.78 -6.39 -8.19
CA ALA A 96 4.07 -6.70 -8.77
C ALA A 96 4.08 -6.10 -10.19
N ASP A 97 4.19 -4.77 -10.29
CA ASP A 97 4.67 -4.15 -11.52
C ASP A 97 6.11 -4.66 -11.67
N ALA A 98 6.24 -5.79 -12.36
CA ALA A 98 7.50 -6.26 -12.89
C ALA A 98 7.92 -5.27 -13.98
N ASP A 99 8.25 -4.06 -13.54
CA ASP A 99 8.79 -3.01 -14.37
C ASP A 99 9.99 -3.60 -15.12
N ALA A 100 10.10 -3.28 -16.41
CA ALA A 100 11.12 -3.85 -17.28
C ALA A 100 12.52 -3.68 -16.69
N ASP A 101 12.74 -2.56 -16.02
CA ASP A 101 13.98 -2.24 -15.28
C ASP A 101 14.27 -3.22 -14.13
N ALA A 102 13.24 -3.68 -13.42
CA ALA A 102 13.40 -4.62 -12.32
C ALA A 102 13.81 -6.01 -12.85
N LEU A 103 13.19 -6.43 -13.96
CA LEU A 103 13.55 -7.67 -14.65
C LEU A 103 14.95 -7.59 -15.28
N GLU A 104 15.31 -6.45 -15.87
CA GLU A 104 16.66 -6.20 -16.40
C GLU A 104 17.71 -6.20 -15.27
N SER A 105 17.38 -5.64 -14.11
CA SER A 105 18.24 -5.67 -12.92
C SER A 105 18.50 -7.10 -12.44
N ILE A 106 17.46 -7.96 -12.40
CA ILE A 106 17.61 -9.37 -12.02
C ILE A 106 18.48 -10.13 -13.02
N ARG A 107 18.23 -9.95 -14.33
CA ARG A 107 19.05 -10.58 -15.39
C ARG A 107 20.50 -10.15 -15.33
N THR A 108 20.75 -8.86 -15.20
CA THR A 108 22.11 -8.30 -15.08
C THR A 108 22.83 -8.82 -13.82
N ARG A 109 22.11 -9.04 -12.71
CA ARG A 109 22.68 -9.67 -11.51
C ARG A 109 23.09 -11.12 -11.76
N ARG A 110 22.22 -11.91 -12.40
CA ARG A 110 22.53 -13.30 -12.78
C ARG A 110 23.76 -13.36 -13.68
N ASP A 111 23.78 -12.57 -14.74
CA ASP A 111 24.91 -12.54 -15.69
C ASP A 111 26.22 -12.15 -14.99
N ARG A 112 26.19 -11.13 -14.12
CA ARG A 112 27.37 -10.73 -13.33
C ARG A 112 27.86 -11.83 -12.38
N ALA A 113 26.94 -12.59 -11.78
CA ALA A 113 27.29 -13.67 -10.87
C ALA A 113 28.02 -14.80 -11.63
N LEU A 114 27.48 -15.19 -12.78
CA LEU A 114 28.03 -16.25 -13.64
C LEU A 114 29.33 -15.83 -14.36
N ASP A 115 29.51 -14.55 -14.64
CA ASP A 115 30.78 -13.99 -15.13
C ASP A 115 31.86 -13.88 -14.02
N GLY A 116 31.46 -14.12 -12.77
CA GLY A 116 32.27 -13.93 -11.57
C GLY A 116 32.86 -15.22 -11.01
N GLU A 117 32.67 -15.44 -9.71
CA GLU A 117 33.23 -16.57 -8.95
C GLU A 117 32.20 -17.66 -8.64
N TRP A 118 30.98 -17.53 -9.14
CA TRP A 118 29.86 -18.43 -8.89
C TRP A 118 29.68 -19.37 -10.09
N ASP A 119 29.47 -20.65 -9.81
CA ASP A 119 29.21 -21.68 -10.82
C ASP A 119 27.75 -21.65 -11.31
N ASP A 120 26.83 -21.25 -10.42
CA ASP A 120 25.40 -21.08 -10.76
C ASP A 120 24.76 -19.90 -9.99
N CYS A 121 23.60 -19.44 -10.45
CA CYS A 121 22.81 -18.40 -9.80
C CYS A 121 21.32 -18.75 -9.83
N GLN A 122 20.75 -18.89 -8.63
CA GLN A 122 19.34 -19.20 -8.40
C GLN A 122 18.59 -17.94 -7.96
N THR A 123 17.58 -17.55 -8.72
CA THR A 123 16.75 -16.36 -8.45
C THR A 123 15.38 -16.78 -7.90
N VAL A 124 14.99 -16.18 -6.77
CA VAL A 124 13.74 -16.52 -6.08
C VAL A 124 12.94 -15.27 -5.77
N ALA A 125 11.67 -15.24 -6.21
CA ALA A 125 10.73 -14.21 -5.78
C ALA A 125 10.08 -14.57 -4.45
N VAL A 126 10.04 -13.60 -3.53
CA VAL A 126 9.37 -13.70 -2.24
C VAL A 126 8.32 -12.60 -2.17
N ALA A 127 7.05 -12.96 -2.27
CA ALA A 127 5.95 -11.98 -2.35
C ALA A 127 4.63 -12.55 -1.80
N PRO A 128 3.58 -11.73 -1.57
CA PRO A 128 2.25 -12.26 -1.26
C PRO A 128 1.79 -13.27 -2.32
N ALA A 129 1.12 -14.35 -1.93
CA ALA A 129 0.66 -15.39 -2.85
C ALA A 129 -0.15 -14.82 -4.03
N ALA A 130 -1.04 -13.87 -3.75
CA ALA A 130 -1.85 -13.20 -4.77
C ALA A 130 -1.01 -12.45 -5.82
N ALA A 131 0.13 -11.86 -5.44
CA ALA A 131 1.04 -11.17 -6.36
C ALA A 131 1.83 -12.15 -7.23
N LEU A 132 2.18 -13.31 -6.68
CA LEU A 132 2.85 -14.39 -7.41
C LEU A 132 1.91 -15.01 -8.46
N GLU A 133 0.62 -15.09 -8.17
CA GLU A 133 -0.39 -15.65 -9.08
C GLU A 133 -0.67 -14.73 -10.29
N THR A 134 -0.81 -13.41 -10.09
CA THR A 134 -1.07 -12.44 -11.18
C THR A 134 0.10 -12.31 -12.16
N GLY A 135 1.35 -12.43 -11.71
CA GLY A 135 2.55 -12.32 -12.54
C GLY A 135 2.75 -13.44 -13.57
N THR A 136 1.93 -14.50 -13.56
CA THR A 136 2.08 -15.67 -14.45
C THR A 136 1.33 -15.57 -15.79
N THR A 137 0.61 -14.47 -16.03
CA THR A 137 -0.19 -14.30 -17.26
C THR A 137 0.63 -13.72 -18.43
N GLY A 138 1.44 -14.57 -19.08
CA GLY A 138 1.79 -14.37 -20.50
C GLY A 138 3.28 -14.35 -20.88
N ALA A 139 4.21 -14.25 -19.94
CA ALA A 139 5.64 -14.35 -20.18
C ALA A 139 6.26 -15.39 -19.22
N GLU A 140 7.28 -16.13 -19.68
CA GLU A 140 8.08 -16.98 -18.78
C GLU A 140 8.63 -16.12 -17.64
N SER A 141 8.31 -16.49 -16.39
CA SER A 141 8.81 -15.79 -15.21
C SER A 141 10.34 -15.85 -15.23
N PRO A 142 11.05 -14.71 -15.06
CA PRO A 142 12.51 -14.69 -15.02
C PRO A 142 13.09 -15.24 -13.72
N MET A 143 12.24 -15.70 -12.79
CA MET A 143 12.62 -16.27 -11.50
C MET A 143 12.62 -17.79 -11.58
N ASP A 144 13.66 -18.42 -11.03
CA ASP A 144 13.82 -19.87 -11.02
C ASP A 144 12.88 -20.53 -9.98
N ALA A 145 12.51 -19.81 -8.91
CA ALA A 145 11.51 -20.26 -7.93
C ALA A 145 10.70 -19.10 -7.30
N THR A 146 9.63 -19.45 -6.58
CA THR A 146 8.76 -18.49 -5.86
C THR A 146 8.42 -18.99 -4.48
N ILE A 147 8.45 -18.12 -3.47
CA ILE A 147 8.08 -18.41 -2.09
C ILE A 147 7.06 -17.37 -1.64
N SER A 148 5.89 -17.82 -1.16
CA SER A 148 4.90 -16.86 -0.66
C SER A 148 5.27 -16.34 0.73
N LEU A 149 4.94 -15.06 1.01
CA LEU A 149 5.06 -14.50 2.35
C LEU A 149 4.20 -15.26 3.37
N GLU A 150 3.07 -15.81 2.94
CA GLU A 150 2.22 -16.68 3.73
C GLU A 150 2.95 -17.95 4.17
N SER A 151 3.72 -18.58 3.27
CA SER A 151 4.53 -19.76 3.61
C SER A 151 5.60 -19.43 4.65
N LEU A 152 6.26 -18.26 4.50
CA LEU A 152 7.20 -17.76 5.52
C LEU A 152 6.52 -17.53 6.86
N ARG A 153 5.34 -16.89 6.86
CA ARG A 153 4.55 -16.63 8.07
C ARG A 153 4.21 -17.93 8.79
N ASP A 154 3.67 -18.90 8.07
CA ASP A 154 3.24 -20.18 8.63
C ASP A 154 4.43 -20.97 9.18
N ARG A 155 5.59 -20.88 8.50
CA ARG A 155 6.84 -21.47 8.99
C ARG A 155 7.30 -20.88 10.32
N PHE A 156 7.16 -19.56 10.52
CA PHE A 156 7.49 -18.93 11.80
C PHE A 156 6.45 -19.24 12.89
N ALA A 157 5.16 -19.27 12.53
CA ALA A 157 4.08 -19.60 13.45
C ALA A 157 4.22 -21.04 14.00
N ALA A 158 4.60 -21.99 13.16
CA ALA A 158 4.77 -23.39 13.53
C ALA A 158 5.89 -23.67 14.57
N ARG A 159 6.74 -22.68 14.88
CA ARG A 159 7.83 -22.84 15.86
C ARG A 159 7.37 -22.79 17.31
N ASP A 160 6.16 -22.29 17.57
CA ASP A 160 5.57 -22.16 18.91
C ASP A 160 6.52 -21.49 19.93
N THR A 161 7.13 -20.38 19.50
CA THR A 161 8.01 -19.53 20.34
C THR A 161 7.57 -18.08 20.26
N GLU A 162 7.84 -17.27 21.28
CA GLU A 162 7.54 -15.83 21.26
C GLU A 162 8.17 -15.13 20.05
N ARG A 163 9.40 -15.50 19.71
CA ARG A 163 10.11 -14.97 18.53
C ARG A 163 9.48 -15.40 17.21
N GLY A 164 9.00 -16.64 17.13
CA GLY A 164 8.24 -17.13 15.99
C GLY A 164 6.92 -16.39 15.83
N ALA A 165 6.19 -16.18 16.93
CA ALA A 165 4.93 -15.44 16.94
C ALA A 165 5.11 -13.96 16.54
N PHE A 166 6.17 -13.30 17.02
CA PHE A 166 6.53 -11.95 16.61
C PHE A 166 6.77 -11.84 15.09
N ARG A 167 7.61 -12.73 14.53
CA ARG A 167 7.93 -12.71 13.09
C ARG A 167 6.74 -13.08 12.22
N ALA A 168 5.92 -14.02 12.66
CA ALA A 168 4.66 -14.34 11.99
C ALA A 168 3.70 -13.15 12.01
N SER A 169 3.64 -12.40 13.11
CA SER A 169 2.80 -11.18 13.21
C SER A 169 3.32 -10.06 12.30
N LEU A 170 4.64 -9.89 12.20
CA LEU A 170 5.26 -8.93 11.28
C LEU A 170 4.97 -9.30 9.82
N LEU A 171 5.12 -10.57 9.45
CA LEU A 171 4.78 -11.03 8.10
C LEU A 171 3.29 -10.93 7.82
N ALA A 172 2.42 -11.17 8.80
CA ALA A 172 0.99 -10.96 8.64
C ALA A 172 0.67 -9.49 8.34
N ALA A 173 1.35 -8.54 9.00
CA ALA A 173 1.24 -7.12 8.70
C ALA A 173 1.81 -6.77 7.31
N ALA A 174 2.88 -7.43 6.86
CA ALA A 174 3.43 -7.26 5.51
C ALA A 174 2.51 -7.81 4.40
N ILE A 175 1.80 -8.91 4.66
CA ILE A 175 0.87 -9.56 3.72
C ILE A 175 -0.44 -8.78 3.63
N GLY A 176 -0.90 -8.19 4.73
CA GLY A 176 -2.23 -7.61 4.78
C GLY A 176 -2.44 -6.58 5.87
N ASP A 177 -2.40 -5.32 5.43
CA ASP A 177 -3.32 -4.24 5.83
C ASP A 177 -4.75 -4.42 5.22
N ARG A 178 -5.13 -5.66 4.86
CA ARG A 178 -6.47 -5.99 4.32
C ARG A 178 -7.09 -7.30 4.82
N GLY A 179 -6.42 -8.02 5.73
CA GLY A 179 -6.90 -9.31 6.27
C GLY A 179 -7.53 -9.24 7.66
N ARG A 180 -7.34 -8.13 8.37
CA ARG A 180 -8.20 -7.74 9.48
C ARG A 180 -8.99 -6.55 8.99
N THR A 181 -10.30 -6.74 8.81
CA THR A 181 -11.23 -5.70 9.25
C THR A 181 -10.71 -5.22 10.59
N SER A 182 -10.24 -3.98 10.63
CA SER A 182 -10.18 -3.31 11.91
C SER A 182 -11.60 -3.40 12.45
N ASP A 183 -11.83 -4.23 13.48
CA ASP A 183 -13.09 -4.19 14.23
C ASP A 183 -13.28 -2.81 14.91
N ALA A 184 -12.28 -1.92 14.82
CA ALA A 184 -12.49 -0.49 15.02
C ALA A 184 -12.88 0.15 13.67
N PRO A 185 -14.11 0.69 13.53
CA PRO A 185 -14.52 1.39 12.33
C PRO A 185 -13.52 2.50 11.99
N THR A 186 -13.16 2.63 10.72
CA THR A 186 -12.39 3.78 10.25
C THR A 186 -13.34 4.97 10.05
N ILE A 187 -12.80 6.19 10.06
CA ILE A 187 -13.56 7.40 9.71
C ILE A 187 -14.27 7.28 8.33
N VAL A 188 -13.67 6.51 7.41
CA VAL A 188 -14.24 6.20 6.10
C VAL A 188 -15.43 5.23 6.22
N ASP A 189 -15.36 4.24 7.10
CA ASP A 189 -16.45 3.29 7.35
C ASP A 189 -17.64 3.96 8.02
N ASP A 190 -17.40 4.82 9.01
CA ASP A 190 -18.45 5.61 9.68
C ASP A 190 -19.09 6.61 8.71
N TYR A 191 -18.28 7.29 7.89
CA TYR A 191 -18.78 8.17 6.84
C TYR A 191 -19.62 7.41 5.82
N ARG A 192 -19.17 6.23 5.37
CA ARG A 192 -19.92 5.37 4.45
C ARG A 192 -21.24 4.91 5.05
N ALA A 193 -21.26 4.53 6.33
CA ALA A 193 -22.48 4.14 7.03
C ALA A 193 -23.50 5.29 7.08
N HIS A 194 -23.06 6.50 7.45
CA HIS A 194 -23.92 7.67 7.48
C HIS A 194 -24.39 8.11 6.08
N LEU A 195 -23.54 7.93 5.06
CA LEU A 195 -23.90 8.22 3.67
C LEU A 195 -24.97 7.24 3.17
N ALA A 196 -24.78 5.94 3.37
CA ALA A 196 -25.72 4.91 2.92
C ALA A 196 -27.12 5.07 3.54
N GLU A 197 -27.20 5.55 4.77
CA GLU A 197 -28.48 5.86 5.44
C GLU A 197 -29.19 7.08 4.85
N ARG A 198 -28.45 8.12 4.45
CA ARG A 198 -29.01 9.42 4.04
C ARG A 198 -29.18 9.55 2.54
N GLU A 199 -28.26 8.97 1.77
CA GLU A 199 -28.15 9.10 0.31
C GLU A 199 -27.77 7.75 -0.33
N PRO A 200 -28.71 6.78 -0.39
CA PRO A 200 -28.44 5.45 -0.92
C PRO A 200 -28.18 5.41 -2.44
N SER A 201 -28.31 6.55 -3.12
CA SER A 201 -28.05 6.68 -4.56
C SER A 201 -26.61 7.09 -4.88
N VAL A 202 -25.81 7.41 -3.86
CA VAL A 202 -24.40 7.81 -3.98
C VAL A 202 -23.54 6.64 -3.53
N ASP A 203 -22.54 6.26 -4.33
CA ASP A 203 -21.58 5.21 -4.02
C ASP A 203 -20.22 5.81 -3.65
N LEU A 204 -19.46 5.11 -2.81
CA LEU A 204 -18.11 5.51 -2.40
C LEU A 204 -17.09 4.51 -2.89
N GLU A 205 -16.33 4.92 -3.90
CA GLU A 205 -15.15 4.18 -4.33
C GLU A 205 -13.94 4.56 -3.46
N ALA A 206 -13.09 3.59 -3.16
CA ALA A 206 -11.76 3.90 -2.67
C ALA A 206 -11.06 4.71 -3.77
N ALA A 207 -10.55 5.91 -3.44
CA ALA A 207 -9.83 6.71 -4.41
C ALA A 207 -8.69 5.87 -5.03
N ASP A 208 -8.60 5.85 -6.36
CA ASP A 208 -7.56 5.11 -7.08
C ASP A 208 -6.19 5.39 -6.45
N ALA A 209 -5.47 4.32 -6.12
CA ALA A 209 -4.18 4.36 -5.43
C ALA A 209 -3.09 5.13 -6.20
N SER A 210 -3.35 5.48 -7.47
CA SER A 210 -2.47 6.27 -8.32
C SER A 210 -2.46 7.77 -7.98
N ALA A 211 -3.39 8.26 -7.14
CA ALA A 211 -3.51 9.68 -6.84
C ALA A 211 -3.95 10.03 -5.40
N GLN A 212 -3.35 9.45 -4.34
CA GLN A 212 -3.14 10.16 -3.06
C GLN A 212 -2.36 9.41 -1.97
N THR A 213 -1.73 10.22 -1.12
CA THR A 213 -0.78 9.89 -0.05
C THR A 213 -1.46 9.75 1.33
N ASP A 214 -2.78 9.83 1.44
CA ASP A 214 -3.48 9.82 2.74
C ASP A 214 -4.72 8.90 2.71
N SER A 215 -4.88 8.08 3.75
CA SER A 215 -5.86 6.98 3.82
C SER A 215 -7.30 7.44 4.10
N ALA A 216 -7.56 8.75 4.11
CA ALA A 216 -8.83 9.36 4.50
C ALA A 216 -9.53 10.15 3.37
N THR A 217 -9.10 9.98 2.11
CA THR A 217 -9.80 10.55 0.95
C THR A 217 -10.68 9.51 0.27
N VAL A 218 -11.93 9.86 -0.02
CA VAL A 218 -12.89 8.99 -0.73
C VAL A 218 -13.29 9.60 -2.07
N ALA A 219 -13.45 8.75 -3.08
CA ALA A 219 -14.08 9.14 -4.33
C ALA A 219 -15.59 8.93 -4.22
N ILE A 220 -16.35 9.91 -4.67
CA ILE A 220 -17.80 9.89 -4.62
C ILE A 220 -18.32 9.70 -6.04
N ASP A 221 -19.03 8.60 -6.26
CA ASP A 221 -19.75 8.35 -7.49
C ASP A 221 -21.25 8.55 -7.27
N GLY A 222 -21.95 9.07 -8.28
CA GLY A 222 -23.37 9.33 -8.18
C GLY A 222 -24.01 9.54 -9.54
N PRO A 223 -25.31 9.27 -9.68
CA PRO A 223 -26.00 9.22 -10.98
C PRO A 223 -26.03 10.55 -11.74
N SER A 224 -25.67 11.66 -11.09
CA SER A 224 -25.61 13.01 -11.68
C SER A 224 -24.17 13.49 -11.94
N LEU A 225 -23.16 12.67 -11.63
CA LEU A 225 -21.78 12.96 -11.97
C LEU A 225 -21.56 12.65 -13.47
N ALA A 226 -20.96 13.58 -14.21
CA ALA A 226 -20.57 13.33 -15.60
C ALA A 226 -19.44 12.28 -15.67
N ASP A 227 -19.44 11.45 -16.72
CA ASP A 227 -18.52 10.30 -16.87
C ASP A 227 -17.03 10.68 -16.80
N ASP A 228 -16.67 11.90 -17.18
CA ASP A 228 -15.30 12.42 -17.18
C ASP A 228 -14.97 13.26 -15.95
N HIS A 229 -15.92 13.51 -15.05
CA HIS A 229 -15.71 14.27 -13.83
C HIS A 229 -15.32 13.34 -12.66
N ARG A 230 -14.58 13.88 -11.69
CA ARG A 230 -14.27 13.18 -10.43
C ARG A 230 -14.68 14.04 -9.25
N LEU A 231 -15.38 13.46 -8.29
CA LEU A 231 -15.71 14.11 -7.02
C LEU A 231 -14.94 13.41 -5.89
N LEU A 232 -14.12 14.16 -5.16
CA LEU A 232 -13.27 13.64 -4.08
C LEU A 232 -13.61 14.35 -2.78
N HIS A 233 -13.60 13.62 -1.66
CA HIS A 233 -13.76 14.19 -0.32
C HIS A 233 -12.60 13.77 0.58
N SER A 234 -11.76 14.74 0.96
CA SER A 234 -10.69 14.57 1.94
C SER A 234 -11.26 14.77 3.35
N LEU A 235 -11.64 13.67 4.01
CA LEU A 235 -12.44 13.71 5.26
C LEU A 235 -11.71 14.42 6.41
N ARG A 236 -10.39 14.27 6.50
CA ARG A 236 -9.54 14.94 7.51
C ARG A 236 -9.29 16.41 7.23
N GLU A 237 -9.11 16.75 5.96
CA GLU A 237 -8.84 18.12 5.55
C GLU A 237 -10.12 18.97 5.48
N GLY A 238 -11.29 18.33 5.47
CA GLY A 238 -12.57 19.01 5.32
C GLY A 238 -12.69 19.67 3.95
N THR A 239 -12.32 18.95 2.88
CA THR A 239 -12.40 19.50 1.53
C THR A 239 -13.10 18.55 0.56
N ILE A 240 -13.97 19.11 -0.28
CA ILE A 240 -14.61 18.39 -1.38
C ILE A 240 -14.18 19.03 -2.68
N GLU A 241 -13.68 18.22 -3.60
CA GLU A 241 -13.15 18.66 -4.89
C GLU A 241 -13.92 18.04 -6.05
N LEU A 242 -14.52 18.89 -6.89
CA LEU A 242 -14.96 18.49 -8.23
C LEU A 242 -13.84 18.77 -9.23
N ARG A 243 -13.31 17.72 -9.85
CA ARG A 243 -12.25 17.77 -10.85
C ARG A 243 -12.83 17.52 -12.24
N ILE A 244 -12.54 18.44 -13.16
CA ILE A 244 -12.99 18.41 -14.56
C ILE A 244 -11.74 18.39 -15.47
N PRO A 245 -11.33 17.22 -15.96
CA PRO A 245 -10.17 17.06 -16.84
C PRO A 245 -10.29 17.90 -18.12
N GLY A 246 -9.17 18.42 -18.61
CA GLY A 246 -9.11 19.20 -19.85
C GLY A 246 -9.72 20.62 -19.77
N ALA A 247 -10.33 21.01 -18.65
CA ALA A 247 -11.04 22.27 -18.51
C ALA A 247 -10.21 23.41 -17.89
N ALA A 248 -8.92 23.23 -17.59
CA ALA A 248 -8.09 24.25 -16.94
C ALA A 248 -8.09 25.60 -17.68
N ALA A 249 -8.05 25.58 -19.02
CA ALA A 249 -8.08 26.77 -19.86
C ALA A 249 -9.38 27.60 -19.71
N HIS A 250 -10.43 27.00 -19.14
CA HIS A 250 -11.75 27.61 -18.97
C HIS A 250 -11.99 28.16 -17.57
N LEU A 251 -11.00 28.17 -16.66
CA LEU A 251 -11.19 28.63 -15.27
C LEU A 251 -11.87 29.99 -15.17
N GLN A 252 -11.35 31.01 -15.85
CA GLN A 252 -11.88 32.38 -15.73
C GLN A 252 -13.31 32.51 -16.29
N PRO A 253 -13.62 32.02 -17.51
CA PRO A 253 -15.00 31.94 -18.00
C PRO A 253 -15.93 31.14 -17.08
N PHE A 254 -15.43 30.05 -16.52
CA PHE A 254 -16.20 29.16 -15.65
C PHE A 254 -16.54 29.86 -14.32
N ALA A 255 -15.54 30.43 -13.65
CA ALA A 255 -15.74 31.19 -12.40
C ALA A 255 -16.72 32.34 -12.62
N ALA A 256 -16.57 33.13 -13.68
CA ALA A 256 -17.49 34.23 -14.00
C ALA A 256 -18.94 33.75 -14.22
N ARG A 257 -19.12 32.55 -14.77
CA ARG A 257 -20.43 31.98 -15.08
C ARG A 257 -21.14 31.38 -13.86
N TYR A 258 -20.38 30.76 -12.95
CA TYR A 258 -20.94 29.99 -11.83
C TYR A 258 -20.75 30.65 -10.46
N ALA A 259 -20.09 31.81 -10.38
CA ALA A 259 -19.89 32.57 -9.14
C ALA A 259 -21.19 32.94 -8.40
N THR A 260 -22.32 33.05 -9.11
CA THR A 260 -23.63 33.36 -8.49
C THR A 260 -24.42 32.12 -8.07
N VAL A 261 -24.00 30.94 -8.52
CA VAL A 261 -24.67 29.65 -8.28
C VAL A 261 -23.97 28.87 -7.18
N LEU A 262 -22.64 29.01 -7.09
CA LEU A 262 -21.82 28.29 -6.13
C LEU A 262 -21.67 29.07 -4.82
N PRO A 263 -21.48 28.37 -3.68
CA PRO A 263 -21.16 29.01 -2.41
C PRO A 263 -19.95 29.94 -2.54
N PRO A 264 -19.92 31.10 -1.85
CA PRO A 264 -18.80 32.03 -1.89
C PRO A 264 -17.47 31.42 -1.41
N THR A 265 -17.56 30.32 -0.66
CA THR A 265 -16.44 29.54 -0.14
C THR A 265 -15.82 28.59 -1.17
N THR A 266 -16.35 28.56 -2.40
CA THR A 266 -15.81 27.73 -3.49
C THR A 266 -14.55 28.37 -4.07
N ASN A 267 -13.44 27.65 -3.99
CA ASN A 267 -12.19 28.03 -4.62
C ASN A 267 -12.09 27.39 -6.01
N PHE A 268 -11.79 28.21 -7.02
CA PHE A 268 -11.51 27.75 -8.38
C PHE A 268 -10.01 27.65 -8.57
N LEU A 269 -9.53 26.44 -8.83
CA LEU A 269 -8.11 26.09 -8.95
C LEU A 269 -7.86 25.36 -10.27
N THR A 270 -6.59 25.26 -10.67
CA THR A 270 -6.15 24.37 -11.75
C THR A 270 -5.10 23.41 -11.21
N ASP A 271 -5.19 22.15 -11.63
CA ASP A 271 -4.16 21.14 -11.41
C ASP A 271 -3.79 20.52 -12.77
N GLY A 272 -2.65 20.94 -13.33
CA GLY A 272 -2.27 20.63 -14.71
C GLY A 272 -3.32 21.11 -15.72
N GLU A 273 -3.88 20.17 -16.49
CA GLU A 273 -4.95 20.42 -17.46
C GLU A 273 -6.37 20.34 -16.85
N THR A 274 -6.47 20.04 -15.55
CA THR A 274 -7.73 19.83 -14.84
C THR A 274 -8.20 21.10 -14.15
N LEU A 275 -9.48 21.43 -14.29
CA LEU A 275 -10.15 22.45 -13.49
C LEU A 275 -10.61 21.82 -12.17
N VAL A 276 -10.30 22.44 -11.05
CA VAL A 276 -10.66 21.95 -9.71
C VAL A 276 -11.55 22.97 -9.01
N LEU A 277 -12.74 22.56 -8.60
CA LEU A 277 -13.62 23.34 -7.74
C LEU A 277 -13.52 22.75 -6.33
N ARG A 278 -12.92 23.50 -5.41
CA ARG A 278 -12.72 23.07 -4.03
C ARG A 278 -13.69 23.79 -3.10
N LEU A 279 -14.53 23.03 -2.43
CA LEU A 279 -15.36 23.49 -1.31
C LEU A 279 -14.69 23.10 0.01
N SER A 280 -14.62 24.05 0.93
CA SER A 280 -14.28 23.76 2.32
C SER A 280 -15.53 23.37 3.08
N VAL A 281 -15.49 22.23 3.76
CA VAL A 281 -16.52 21.70 4.66
C VAL A 281 -15.88 21.42 6.03
N PRO A 282 -16.65 21.27 7.11
CA PRO A 282 -16.06 20.91 8.39
C PRO A 282 -15.27 19.61 8.29
N SER A 283 -14.09 19.56 8.92
CA SER A 283 -13.33 18.31 9.03
C SER A 283 -14.14 17.30 9.83
N LEU A 284 -14.13 16.06 9.37
CA LEU A 284 -14.78 14.94 10.05
C LEU A 284 -13.84 14.25 11.06
N ALA A 285 -12.57 14.65 11.10
CA ALA A 285 -11.64 14.21 12.12
C ALA A 285 -11.66 15.20 13.28
N SER A 286 -12.30 14.80 14.38
CA SER A 286 -12.20 15.53 15.64
C SER A 286 -10.79 15.41 16.20
N ASP A 287 -9.93 16.41 15.97
CA ASP A 287 -8.82 16.65 16.90
C ASP A 287 -9.45 17.13 18.20
N SER A 288 -9.50 16.26 19.21
CA SER A 288 -9.83 16.63 20.58
C SER A 288 -8.69 17.49 21.15
N SER A 289 -8.55 18.70 20.64
CA SER A 289 -7.56 19.68 21.02
C SER A 289 -8.20 21.05 20.90
N GLU A 290 -8.94 21.44 21.94
CA GLU A 290 -8.80 22.71 22.66
C GLU A 290 -10.11 23.09 23.38
N ALA A 291 -10.19 22.81 24.69
CA ALA A 291 -10.73 23.74 25.70
C ALA A 291 -10.58 23.17 27.13
N ASP A 292 -9.63 23.74 27.86
CA ASP A 292 -9.66 24.08 29.28
C ASP A 292 -9.77 23.01 30.40
N SER A 293 -8.64 22.86 31.09
CA SER A 293 -8.49 23.11 32.53
C SER A 293 -9.17 22.19 33.56
N ALA A 294 -8.29 21.41 34.23
CA ALA A 294 -8.36 20.95 35.62
C ALA A 294 -9.40 19.88 35.98
N ALA A 295 -8.95 18.61 36.03
CA ALA A 295 -8.91 17.77 37.24
C ALA A 295 -8.79 16.29 36.86
N ASP A 296 -7.71 15.68 37.33
CA ASP A 296 -7.59 14.31 37.83
C ASP A 296 -8.79 13.38 37.58
N SER A 297 -8.68 12.54 36.56
CA SER A 297 -9.34 11.23 36.46
C SER A 297 -8.60 10.42 35.41
N GLY A 298 -7.99 9.30 35.82
CA GLY A 298 -7.45 8.32 34.90
C GLY A 298 -8.58 7.78 34.02
N ASP A 299 -8.48 8.08 32.72
CA ASP A 299 -9.36 7.53 31.70
C ASP A 299 -8.46 7.03 30.57
N ASP A 300 -8.68 5.77 30.18
CA ASP A 300 -7.94 5.09 29.13
C ASP A 300 -8.20 5.82 27.81
N GLY A 301 -7.22 6.60 27.37
CA GLY A 301 -7.26 7.44 26.17
C GLY A 301 -7.41 6.67 24.86
N ARG A 302 -8.56 6.03 24.66
CA ARG A 302 -9.13 5.73 23.35
C ARG A 302 -10.05 6.89 22.99
N GLY A 303 -9.51 7.90 22.33
CA GLY A 303 -10.35 8.85 21.60
C GLY A 303 -11.11 8.06 20.53
N SER A 304 -12.40 7.81 20.75
CA SER A 304 -13.28 7.33 19.70
C SER A 304 -13.34 8.44 18.65
N LEU A 305 -12.95 8.14 17.41
CA LEU A 305 -13.10 9.05 16.27
C LEU A 305 -14.60 9.12 15.93
N GLU A 306 -15.39 9.78 16.78
CA GLU A 306 -16.81 9.99 16.48
C GLU A 306 -16.93 11.07 15.41
N VAL A 307 -17.51 10.68 14.27
CA VAL A 307 -17.86 11.59 13.19
C VAL A 307 -19.04 12.46 13.64
N ASP A 308 -18.91 13.78 13.59
CA ASP A 308 -20.01 14.70 13.90
C ASP A 308 -21.11 14.57 12.81
N PRO A 309 -22.33 14.13 13.17
CA PRO A 309 -23.42 13.96 12.20
C PRO A 309 -23.80 15.26 11.48
N SER A 310 -23.61 16.41 12.13
CA SER A 310 -23.90 17.71 11.54
C SER A 310 -22.88 18.12 10.48
N ALA A 311 -21.62 17.76 10.68
CA ALA A 311 -20.57 17.92 9.69
C ALA A 311 -20.78 17.02 8.46
N VAL A 312 -21.30 15.81 8.68
CA VAL A 312 -21.72 14.91 7.57
C VAL A 312 -22.86 15.50 6.77
N ASP A 313 -23.86 16.10 7.43
CA ASP A 313 -24.99 16.75 6.75
C ASP A 313 -24.54 17.95 5.90
N GLU A 314 -23.59 18.75 6.40
CA GLU A 314 -23.00 19.87 5.66
C GLU A 314 -22.17 19.39 4.46
N ALA A 315 -21.34 18.36 4.66
CA ALA A 315 -20.59 17.72 3.57
C ALA A 315 -21.54 17.16 2.50
N LEU A 316 -22.63 16.52 2.89
CA LEU A 316 -23.64 16.00 1.98
C LEU A 316 -24.34 17.10 1.17
N SER A 317 -24.63 18.24 1.79
CA SER A 317 -25.16 19.39 1.06
C SER A 317 -24.19 19.85 -0.02
N ALA A 318 -22.89 19.94 0.30
CA ALA A 318 -21.85 20.32 -0.66
C ALA A 318 -21.67 19.28 -1.78
N VAL A 319 -21.75 17.99 -1.47
CA VAL A 319 -21.75 16.90 -2.48
C VAL A 319 -22.90 17.07 -3.46
N ARG A 320 -24.14 17.28 -2.97
CA ARG A 320 -25.32 17.49 -3.82
C ARG A 320 -25.15 18.71 -4.73
N ASP A 321 -24.68 19.83 -4.19
CA ASP A 321 -24.48 21.06 -4.96
C ASP A 321 -23.47 20.85 -6.11
N LEU A 322 -22.40 20.08 -5.87
CA LEU A 322 -21.40 19.75 -6.89
C LEU A 322 -21.87 18.71 -7.90
N LEU A 323 -22.67 17.72 -7.49
CA LEU A 323 -23.30 16.76 -8.40
C LEU A 323 -24.30 17.45 -9.34
N ASP A 324 -25.15 18.33 -8.81
CA ASP A 324 -26.07 19.14 -9.61
C ASP A 324 -25.32 20.06 -10.58
N LEU A 325 -24.19 20.63 -10.15
CA LEU A 325 -23.35 21.44 -11.01
C LEU A 325 -22.74 20.59 -12.14
N SER A 326 -22.21 19.42 -11.81
CA SER A 326 -21.64 18.45 -12.74
C SER A 326 -22.62 18.10 -13.87
N ALA A 327 -23.85 17.72 -13.51
CA ALA A 327 -24.91 17.45 -14.47
C ALA A 327 -25.21 18.65 -15.39
N ARG A 328 -25.31 19.87 -14.83
CA ARG A 328 -25.57 21.09 -15.61
C ARG A 328 -24.44 21.46 -16.58
N ILE A 329 -23.20 21.06 -16.27
CA ILE A 329 -22.05 21.24 -17.17
C ILE A 329 -22.17 20.27 -18.34
N ALA A 330 -22.42 18.99 -18.06
CA ALA A 330 -22.56 17.95 -19.06
C ALA A 330 -23.71 18.22 -20.05
N GLU A 331 -24.89 18.61 -19.55
CA GLU A 331 -26.06 18.94 -20.39
C GLU A 331 -25.84 20.09 -21.37
N ARG A 332 -24.83 20.93 -21.14
CA ARG A 332 -24.54 22.11 -21.97
C ARG A 332 -23.27 21.97 -22.80
N GLY A 333 -22.49 20.91 -22.58
CA GLY A 333 -21.33 20.52 -23.40
C GLY A 333 -21.70 19.64 -24.59
N SER A 334 -22.87 18.98 -24.55
CA SER A 334 -23.49 18.28 -25.69
C SER A 334 -24.28 19.20 -26.61
#